data_AF-A0A1V5HP92-F1
#
_entry.id   AF-A0A1V5HP92-F1
#
_cell.length_a   1.000
_cell.length_b   1.000
_cell.length_c   1.000
_cell.angle_alpha   90.00
_cell.angle_beta   90.00
_cell.angle_gamma   90.00
#
_symmetry.space_group_name_H-M   'P 1'
#
loop_
_entity.id
_entity.type
_entity.pdbx_description
1 polymer ?
#
loop_
_entity_poly.entity_id
_entity_poly.type
_entity_poly.pdbx_seq_one_letter_code
_entity_poly.pdbx_strand_id
1 'polypeptide(L)'
;MKTKNTLFMILILCLGLVLTACKKPDPVVDDPTASISVDVSSVSVKKGAAHQIVATVANTKEALTVAYASSNTAVATVSDTGLVRGVAKGSAVITVSLSKYPNIKATVNITVTEEDQPIVEPSVPNMMGQDFIIMVNKASTTDPRSEAYVGNWKKEKVALIAEVEKKYNVKVVYKTYPADAVWGGGRERFITTNSVNNTPQAHIYEMPSYSIAVLAEGGAVLPLDALIEKYGNQGYWPEKAAFGTVLGKQYAYDDAYPLVGQGIFYNIDLLETYLGEGKGTLPSDLWMAGEWDWNAFKNICNQLLPGIAGLNVEGAAVIGGRPYNWAYFMLGANGTHVVSSDLKSELATQAGIDTLTYLNSLISIPGMWEFESAALSNATCPQFKGGNIAFHNGEPYWLYDATKWLGYTFRMGFVPYPVGPNVKSDLSNYYINEVYGKTSYLVSSSYSLELVPPGYENIAFHEESIFRIWADLQYFPDIDPKTGYVSTNEIVDEWVFNTLELYYSDANDYVSIEAHKDIMFKGYPDYFYSLYWARSQDATKSFMLELQQAIISGSIRDEMIDLVARIHQEFLDTYVNLGLTADHYK
;
A
#
# COMPACT_ATOMS: atom_id res chain seq x y z
N MET A 1 -7.47 22.50 58.54
CA MET A 1 -8.36 22.93 59.65
C MET A 1 -9.76 22.47 59.30
N LYS A 2 -10.32 21.46 59.99
CA LYS A 2 -11.13 21.60 61.22
C LYS A 2 -12.39 22.45 60.94
N THR A 3 -13.64 22.10 61.25
CA THR A 3 -14.32 20.99 61.95
C THR A 3 -15.83 21.33 61.79
N LYS A 4 -16.72 20.37 61.50
CA LYS A 4 -17.69 19.75 62.43
C LYS A 4 -18.50 20.72 63.31
N ASN A 5 -19.83 20.56 63.35
CA ASN A 5 -20.63 20.09 64.53
C ASN A 5 -22.13 20.46 64.43
N THR A 6 -23.08 19.49 64.38
CA THR A 6 -23.89 18.86 65.48
C THR A 6 -25.15 19.69 65.87
N LEU A 7 -26.34 19.20 66.28
CA LEU A 7 -26.69 18.14 67.25
C LEU A 7 -28.25 17.96 67.35
N PHE A 8 -28.72 16.71 67.59
CA PHE A 8 -29.83 16.18 68.47
C PHE A 8 -31.26 16.80 68.52
N MET A 9 -32.38 16.17 68.94
CA MET A 9 -32.86 14.80 69.32
C MET A 9 -34.29 14.98 69.95
N ILE A 10 -35.07 13.88 70.13
CA ILE A 10 -36.18 13.60 71.11
C ILE A 10 -37.64 13.96 70.65
N LEU A 11 -38.76 13.24 70.91
CA LEU A 11 -39.16 11.87 71.32
C LEU A 11 -40.73 11.85 71.55
N ILE A 12 -41.45 10.81 71.08
CA ILE A 12 -42.71 10.14 71.58
C ILE A 12 -43.99 10.96 71.96
N LEU A 13 -45.18 10.59 71.42
CA LEU A 13 -46.30 9.90 72.14
C LEU A 13 -47.52 9.57 71.24
N CYS A 14 -48.09 8.38 71.44
CA CYS A 14 -49.34 7.86 70.85
C CYS A 14 -50.57 8.27 71.67
N LEU A 15 -51.74 8.50 71.03
CA LEU A 15 -53.04 7.94 71.47
C LEU A 15 -54.14 8.21 70.41
N GLY A 16 -54.94 7.19 70.11
CA GLY A 16 -56.00 7.23 69.09
C GLY A 16 -57.39 7.59 69.62
N LEU A 17 -58.30 7.88 68.68
CA LEU A 17 -59.74 7.70 68.82
C LEU A 17 -60.36 7.48 67.42
N VAL A 18 -61.34 6.56 67.37
CA VAL A 18 -61.96 5.97 66.18
C VAL A 18 -63.42 6.47 66.02
N LEU A 19 -63.93 6.38 64.78
CA LEU A 19 -65.34 6.35 64.29
C LEU A 19 -65.87 7.72 63.77
N THR A 20 -66.44 7.88 62.56
CA THR A 20 -66.85 6.93 61.51
C THR A 20 -67.11 7.63 60.15
N ALA A 21 -66.59 7.01 59.09
CA ALA A 21 -67.20 6.65 57.80
C ALA A 21 -67.67 7.70 56.75
N CYS A 22 -67.00 7.69 55.58
CA CYS A 22 -67.56 7.03 54.38
C CYS A 22 -66.49 6.76 53.30
N LYS A 23 -66.48 5.51 52.81
CA LYS A 23 -65.83 4.92 51.61
C LYS A 23 -64.30 5.03 51.44
N LYS A 24 -63.61 3.93 51.73
CA LYS A 24 -62.25 3.61 51.27
C LYS A 24 -62.31 3.17 49.80
N PRO A 25 -61.42 3.63 48.91
CA PRO A 25 -61.25 3.00 47.59
C PRO A 25 -60.64 1.61 47.77
N ASP A 26 -61.10 0.64 46.99
CA ASP A 26 -60.66 -0.74 47.07
C ASP A 26 -59.13 -0.85 46.88
N PRO A 27 -58.44 -1.70 47.64
CA PRO A 27 -57.02 -1.93 47.44
C PRO A 27 -56.80 -2.60 46.07
N VAL A 28 -55.87 -2.07 45.28
CA VAL A 28 -55.34 -2.75 44.09
C VAL A 28 -54.71 -4.05 44.57
N VAL A 29 -55.45 -5.15 44.40
CA VAL A 29 -54.94 -6.50 44.65
C VAL A 29 -53.95 -6.79 43.53
N ASP A 30 -52.66 -6.63 43.83
CA ASP A 30 -51.58 -7.20 43.03
C ASP A 30 -51.92 -8.69 42.81
N ASP A 31 -51.99 -9.14 41.56
CA ASP A 31 -51.89 -10.56 41.25
C ASP A 31 -50.38 -10.85 41.20
N PRO A 32 -49.74 -11.32 42.30
CA PRO A 32 -48.28 -11.33 42.42
C PRO A 32 -47.60 -12.30 41.45
N THR A 33 -48.37 -13.06 40.67
CA THR A 33 -47.84 -13.99 39.68
C THR A 33 -47.88 -13.48 38.25
N ALA A 34 -48.69 -12.46 37.91
CA ALA A 34 -48.83 -12.01 36.53
C ALA A 34 -47.49 -11.48 35.96
N SER A 35 -47.18 -11.81 34.71
CA SER A 35 -45.95 -11.38 34.06
C SER A 35 -46.18 -10.99 32.61
N ILE A 36 -45.40 -10.04 32.11
CA ILE A 36 -45.43 -9.62 30.71
C ILE A 36 -44.03 -9.73 30.10
N SER A 37 -43.96 -10.26 28.87
CA SER A 37 -42.74 -10.31 28.06
C SER A 37 -43.01 -9.79 26.65
N VAL A 38 -41.96 -9.37 25.97
CA VAL A 38 -41.97 -8.89 24.58
C VAL A 38 -41.07 -9.78 23.72
N ASP A 39 -41.35 -9.86 22.44
CA ASP A 39 -40.62 -10.66 21.45
C ASP A 39 -39.23 -10.12 21.12
N VAL A 40 -39.01 -8.81 21.33
CA VAL A 40 -37.75 -8.12 21.04
C VAL A 40 -37.36 -7.15 22.15
N SER A 41 -36.05 -7.03 22.43
CA SER A 41 -35.52 -6.03 23.38
C SER A 41 -35.07 -4.73 22.70
N SER A 42 -34.80 -4.76 21.39
CA SER A 42 -34.40 -3.60 20.60
C SER A 42 -34.79 -3.74 19.13
N VAL A 43 -35.16 -2.64 18.48
CA VAL A 43 -35.57 -2.59 17.07
C VAL A 43 -34.96 -1.36 16.39
N SER A 44 -34.39 -1.54 15.19
CA SER A 44 -34.05 -0.44 14.29
C SER A 44 -35.14 -0.27 13.23
N VAL A 45 -35.71 0.92 13.12
CA VAL A 45 -36.82 1.23 12.20
C VAL A 45 -36.44 2.44 11.35
N LYS A 46 -36.65 2.37 10.04
CA LYS A 46 -36.46 3.56 9.18
C LYS A 46 -37.57 4.58 9.44
N LYS A 47 -37.28 5.88 9.28
CA LYS A 47 -38.29 6.94 9.33
C LYS A 47 -39.47 6.60 8.40
N GLY A 48 -40.70 6.74 8.89
CA GLY A 48 -41.93 6.41 8.17
C GLY A 48 -42.31 4.91 8.19
N ALA A 49 -41.35 4.00 8.41
CA ALA A 49 -41.61 2.58 8.54
C ALA A 49 -42.25 2.22 9.89
N ALA A 50 -42.85 1.03 9.95
CA ALA A 50 -43.51 0.53 11.14
C ALA A 50 -42.98 -0.85 11.55
N HIS A 51 -42.98 -1.14 12.85
CA HIS A 51 -42.63 -2.43 13.41
C HIS A 51 -43.63 -2.82 14.50
N GLN A 52 -44.09 -4.07 14.49
CA GLN A 52 -45.07 -4.56 15.44
C GLN A 52 -44.36 -5.22 16.63
N ILE A 53 -44.58 -4.71 17.84
CA ILE A 53 -44.17 -5.39 19.08
C ILE A 53 -45.25 -6.39 19.47
N VAL A 54 -44.86 -7.61 19.83
CA VAL A 54 -45.79 -8.65 20.32
C VAL A 54 -45.56 -8.87 21.81
N ALA A 55 -46.55 -8.47 22.61
CA ALA A 55 -46.55 -8.69 24.06
C ALA A 55 -47.26 -9.99 24.43
N THR A 56 -46.62 -10.80 25.27
CA THR A 56 -47.21 -12.03 25.84
C THR A 56 -47.46 -11.84 27.33
N VAL A 57 -48.70 -12.07 27.77
CA VAL A 57 -49.09 -12.05 29.19
C VAL A 57 -49.20 -13.48 29.69
N ALA A 58 -48.60 -13.78 30.83
CA ALA A 58 -48.58 -15.10 31.44
C ALA A 58 -48.89 -15.04 32.94
N ASN A 59 -49.12 -16.23 33.54
CA ASN A 59 -49.25 -16.42 34.98
C ASN A 59 -50.39 -15.62 35.65
N THR A 60 -51.51 -15.50 34.94
CA THR A 60 -52.74 -14.89 35.46
C THR A 60 -53.96 -15.74 35.10
N LYS A 61 -55.02 -15.67 35.92
CA LYS A 61 -56.29 -16.37 35.69
C LYS A 61 -57.38 -15.47 35.11
N GLU A 62 -57.09 -14.17 34.96
CA GLU A 62 -58.00 -13.19 34.38
C GLU A 62 -57.48 -12.69 33.01
N ALA A 63 -58.39 -12.25 32.15
CA ALA A 63 -58.01 -11.62 30.88
C ALA A 63 -57.51 -10.20 31.15
N LEU A 64 -56.20 -9.97 30.97
CA LEU A 64 -55.55 -8.67 31.16
C LEU A 64 -55.23 -8.00 29.82
N THR A 65 -55.38 -6.68 29.78
CA THR A 65 -55.04 -5.86 28.61
C THR A 65 -53.63 -5.27 28.75
N VAL A 66 -52.98 -5.06 27.60
CA VAL A 66 -51.65 -4.46 27.51
C VAL A 66 -51.77 -2.99 27.07
N ALA A 67 -50.97 -2.11 27.68
CA ALA A 67 -50.82 -0.72 27.31
C ALA A 67 -49.37 -0.43 26.85
N TYR A 68 -49.25 0.43 25.84
CA TYR A 68 -47.98 0.85 25.25
C TYR A 68 -47.77 2.35 25.44
N ALA A 69 -46.53 2.76 25.73
CA ALA A 69 -46.16 4.16 25.82
C ALA A 69 -44.77 4.40 25.23
N SER A 70 -44.62 5.45 24.42
CA SER A 70 -43.31 5.90 23.93
C SER A 70 -42.73 6.97 24.83
N SER A 71 -41.43 6.88 25.12
CA SER A 71 -40.70 7.93 25.84
C SER A 71 -40.50 9.19 25.01
N ASN A 72 -40.60 9.11 23.68
CA ASN A 72 -40.41 10.25 22.78
C ASN A 72 -41.20 10.05 21.48
N THR A 73 -42.42 10.59 21.44
CA THR A 73 -43.31 10.50 20.26
C THR A 73 -42.83 11.31 19.07
N ALA A 74 -41.93 12.28 19.26
CA ALA A 74 -41.30 13.00 18.14
C ALA A 74 -40.27 12.13 17.40
N VAL A 75 -39.76 11.07 18.03
CA VAL A 75 -38.83 10.10 17.44
C VAL A 75 -39.56 8.84 17.00
N ALA A 76 -40.37 8.22 17.88
CA ALA A 76 -41.16 7.04 17.56
C ALA A 76 -42.51 7.05 18.25
N THR A 77 -43.58 6.79 17.51
CA THR A 77 -44.94 6.61 18.06
C THR A 77 -45.26 5.14 18.20
N VAL A 78 -46.19 4.77 19.09
CA VAL A 78 -46.70 3.40 19.26
C VAL A 78 -48.22 3.45 19.39
N SER A 79 -48.92 2.54 18.71
CA SER A 79 -50.37 2.40 18.83
C SER A 79 -50.79 1.58 20.06
N ASP A 80 -52.08 1.60 20.37
CA ASP A 80 -52.68 0.76 21.44
C ASP A 80 -52.53 -0.75 21.18
N THR A 81 -52.21 -1.15 19.93
CA THR A 81 -51.95 -2.53 19.54
C THR A 81 -50.46 -2.88 19.48
N GLY A 82 -49.55 -1.97 19.84
CA GLY A 82 -48.11 -2.20 19.83
C GLY A 82 -47.41 -1.94 18.48
N LEU A 83 -48.09 -1.30 17.52
CA LEU A 83 -47.47 -0.93 16.24
C LEU A 83 -46.64 0.35 16.42
N VAL A 84 -45.32 0.21 16.38
CA VAL A 84 -44.36 1.31 16.46
C VAL A 84 -44.15 1.92 15.08
N ARG A 85 -44.13 3.25 14.97
CA ARG A 85 -43.77 3.99 13.74
C ARG A 85 -42.64 4.97 13.99
N GLY A 86 -41.61 4.95 13.14
CA GLY A 86 -40.51 5.91 13.17
C GLY A 86 -40.95 7.28 12.64
N VAL A 87 -40.71 8.35 13.40
CA VAL A 87 -41.11 9.73 13.08
C VAL A 87 -39.91 10.58 12.68
N ALA A 88 -38.81 10.51 13.43
CA ALA A 88 -37.56 11.23 13.15
C ALA A 88 -36.35 10.45 13.65
N LYS A 89 -35.17 10.67 13.04
CA LYS A 89 -33.91 10.03 13.46
C LYS A 89 -33.65 10.30 14.94
N GLY A 90 -33.33 9.24 15.67
CA GLY A 90 -33.08 9.33 17.11
C GLY A 90 -33.34 8.02 17.82
N SER A 91 -33.44 8.07 19.15
CA SER A 91 -33.79 6.90 19.97
C SER A 91 -34.99 7.19 20.87
N ALA A 92 -35.83 6.18 21.06
CA ALA A 92 -36.99 6.20 21.94
C ALA A 92 -37.13 4.84 22.64
N VAL A 93 -37.72 4.81 23.83
CA VAL A 93 -38.00 3.57 24.56
C VAL A 93 -39.51 3.36 24.59
N ILE A 94 -39.96 2.20 24.12
CA ILE A 94 -41.36 1.78 24.26
C ILE A 94 -41.51 0.97 25.54
N THR A 95 -42.38 1.44 26.43
CA THR A 95 -42.78 0.72 27.64
C THR A 95 -44.07 -0.04 27.36
N VAL A 96 -44.06 -1.34 27.64
CA VAL A 96 -45.20 -2.26 27.51
C VAL A 96 -45.61 -2.69 28.90
N SER A 97 -46.85 -2.43 29.32
CA SER A 97 -47.31 -2.69 30.70
C SER A 97 -48.70 -3.29 30.75
N LEU A 98 -49.06 -3.96 31.84
CA LEU A 98 -50.44 -4.41 32.06
C LEU A 98 -51.31 -3.23 32.50
N SER A 99 -52.43 -2.97 31.82
CA SER A 99 -53.26 -1.78 32.09
C SER A 99 -53.79 -1.74 33.53
N LYS A 100 -54.10 -2.91 34.10
CA LYS A 100 -54.57 -3.07 35.48
C LYS A 100 -53.42 -3.05 36.51
N TYR A 101 -52.21 -3.40 36.09
CA TYR A 101 -51.01 -3.51 36.92
C TYR A 101 -49.80 -2.80 36.29
N PRO A 102 -49.77 -1.45 36.28
CA PRO A 102 -48.75 -0.68 35.54
C PRO A 102 -47.30 -0.92 35.97
N ASN A 103 -47.09 -1.48 37.17
CA ASN A 103 -45.75 -1.84 37.68
C ASN A 103 -45.17 -3.09 36.98
N ILE A 104 -46.02 -3.93 36.38
CA ILE A 104 -45.60 -5.11 35.63
C ILE A 104 -45.40 -4.68 34.18
N LYS A 105 -44.13 -4.53 33.78
CA LYS A 105 -43.74 -3.91 32.50
C LYS A 105 -42.49 -4.52 31.87
N ALA A 106 -42.40 -4.38 30.56
CA ALA A 106 -41.22 -4.65 29.74
C ALA A 106 -40.87 -3.40 28.91
N THR A 107 -39.65 -3.32 28.39
CA THR A 107 -39.18 -2.17 27.60
C THR A 107 -38.50 -2.63 26.32
N VAL A 108 -38.71 -1.89 25.23
CA VAL A 108 -38.08 -2.09 23.92
C VAL A 108 -37.36 -0.81 23.50
N ASN A 109 -36.07 -0.91 23.18
CA ASN A 109 -35.29 0.21 22.66
C ASN A 109 -35.53 0.37 21.15
N ILE A 110 -35.95 1.54 20.72
CA ILE A 110 -36.19 1.86 19.31
C ILE A 110 -35.13 2.85 18.84
N THR A 111 -34.41 2.49 17.79
CA THR A 111 -33.51 3.39 17.06
C THR A 111 -34.11 3.70 15.71
N VAL A 112 -34.44 4.97 15.47
CA VAL A 112 -34.96 5.42 14.17
C VAL A 112 -33.80 5.90 13.32
N THR A 113 -33.61 5.28 12.15
CA THR A 113 -32.65 5.71 11.12
C THR A 113 -33.37 6.54 10.06
N GLU A 114 -32.62 7.31 9.29
CA GLU A 114 -33.21 8.00 8.13
C GLU A 114 -33.69 6.99 7.08
N GLU A 115 -34.60 7.46 6.21
CA GLU A 115 -34.93 6.76 4.97
C GLU A 115 -33.69 6.75 4.06
N ASP A 116 -33.46 5.65 3.34
CA ASP A 116 -32.45 5.66 2.29
C ASP A 116 -32.95 6.68 1.24
N GLN A 117 -32.21 7.76 1.04
CA GLN A 117 -32.40 8.54 -0.18
C GLN A 117 -32.32 7.55 -1.35
N PRO A 118 -33.17 7.67 -2.39
CA PRO A 118 -32.94 6.88 -3.60
C PRO A 118 -31.47 7.09 -3.97
N ILE A 119 -30.74 5.99 -4.16
CA ILE A 119 -29.37 6.04 -4.67
C ILE A 119 -29.52 6.65 -6.07
N VAL A 120 -29.40 7.96 -6.18
CA VAL A 120 -29.13 8.61 -7.44
C VAL A 120 -27.73 8.16 -7.75
N GLU A 121 -27.60 7.13 -8.59
CA GLU A 121 -26.28 6.80 -9.11
C GLU A 121 -25.68 8.09 -9.66
N PRO A 122 -24.45 8.45 -9.25
CA PRO A 122 -23.85 9.71 -9.66
C PRO A 122 -23.86 9.74 -11.19
N SER A 123 -24.54 10.74 -11.76
CA SER A 123 -24.69 10.88 -13.20
C SER A 123 -23.33 10.69 -13.88
N VAL A 124 -23.30 9.90 -14.96
CA VAL A 124 -22.08 9.71 -15.73
C VAL A 124 -21.68 11.08 -16.33
N PRO A 125 -20.48 11.61 -16.05
CA PRO A 125 -20.02 12.87 -16.61
C PRO A 125 -19.95 12.78 -18.14
N ASN A 126 -20.28 13.87 -18.82
CA ASN A 126 -20.21 14.02 -20.27
C ASN A 126 -19.18 15.12 -20.60
N MET A 127 -17.95 14.72 -20.92
CA MET A 127 -16.82 15.63 -21.14
C MET A 127 -16.84 16.35 -22.49
N MET A 128 -17.95 16.30 -23.23
CA MET A 128 -18.15 17.10 -24.45
C MET A 128 -17.07 16.89 -25.53
N GLY A 129 -16.46 15.71 -25.59
CA GLY A 129 -15.40 15.34 -26.53
C GLY A 129 -14.02 15.90 -26.19
N GLN A 130 -13.81 16.40 -24.96
CA GLN A 130 -12.51 16.90 -24.51
C GLN A 130 -11.44 15.79 -24.47
N ASP A 131 -10.17 16.18 -24.60
CA ASP A 131 -9.05 15.26 -24.45
C ASP A 131 -8.84 14.89 -22.97
N PHE A 132 -8.86 13.60 -22.62
CA PHE A 132 -8.37 13.06 -21.36
C PHE A 132 -6.90 12.67 -21.52
N ILE A 133 -6.01 13.55 -21.07
CA ILE A 133 -4.57 13.39 -21.21
C ILE A 133 -3.97 12.52 -20.08
N ILE A 134 -3.31 11.44 -20.48
CA ILE A 134 -2.47 10.58 -19.63
C ILE A 134 -1.01 10.83 -20.04
N MET A 135 -0.20 11.38 -19.15
CA MET A 135 1.19 11.70 -19.44
C MET A 135 2.12 10.60 -18.95
N VAL A 136 2.92 10.07 -19.88
CA VAL A 136 3.68 8.83 -19.72
C VAL A 136 5.12 9.01 -20.17
N ASN A 137 6.01 8.13 -19.73
CA ASN A 137 7.42 8.14 -20.12
C ASN A 137 7.59 8.07 -21.64
N LYS A 138 6.80 7.23 -22.31
CA LYS A 138 6.83 7.09 -23.76
C LYS A 138 5.48 6.58 -24.29
N ALA A 139 4.69 7.48 -24.88
CA ALA A 139 3.36 7.16 -25.37
C ALA A 139 3.35 6.02 -26.40
N SER A 140 4.38 5.91 -27.24
CA SER A 140 4.44 4.87 -28.27
C SER A 140 4.60 3.45 -27.74
N THR A 141 5.04 3.26 -26.48
CA THR A 141 5.16 1.94 -25.85
C THR A 141 4.15 1.73 -24.72
N THR A 142 3.45 2.78 -24.28
CA THR A 142 2.47 2.71 -23.19
C THR A 142 1.02 2.72 -23.69
N ASP A 143 0.71 3.37 -24.83
CA ASP A 143 -0.64 3.35 -25.40
C ASP A 143 -0.93 1.94 -25.96
N PRO A 144 -1.93 1.21 -25.44
CA PRO A 144 -2.24 -0.15 -25.89
C PRO A 144 -2.72 -0.23 -27.35
N ARG A 145 -3.12 0.90 -27.95
CA ARG A 145 -3.44 0.99 -29.39
C ARG A 145 -2.20 0.99 -30.28
N SER A 146 -1.02 1.25 -29.72
CA SER A 146 0.25 1.28 -30.46
C SER A 146 0.68 -0.13 -30.87
N GLU A 147 1.27 -0.27 -32.07
CA GLU A 147 1.90 -1.51 -32.51
C GLU A 147 3.05 -1.94 -31.60
N ALA A 148 3.80 -0.97 -31.04
CA ALA A 148 4.94 -1.21 -30.16
C ALA A 148 4.57 -1.50 -28.69
N TYR A 149 3.27 -1.55 -28.36
CA TYR A 149 2.83 -1.98 -27.04
C TYR A 149 3.03 -3.49 -26.87
N VAL A 150 3.79 -3.86 -25.85
CA VAL A 150 4.15 -5.24 -25.48
C VAL A 150 3.70 -5.62 -24.06
N GLY A 151 2.90 -4.75 -23.41
CA GLY A 151 2.34 -5.06 -22.10
C GLY A 151 1.14 -6.01 -22.17
N ASN A 152 0.73 -6.47 -21.00
CA ASN A 152 -0.37 -7.42 -20.82
C ASN A 152 -1.71 -6.84 -21.32
N TRP A 153 -2.61 -7.74 -21.73
CA TRP A 153 -4.03 -7.44 -22.03
C TRP A 153 -4.26 -6.31 -23.04
N LYS A 154 -3.43 -6.27 -24.09
CA LYS A 154 -3.52 -5.26 -25.15
C LYS A 154 -4.94 -5.12 -25.71
N LYS A 155 -5.64 -6.24 -25.97
CA LYS A 155 -6.97 -6.21 -26.60
C LYS A 155 -8.03 -5.65 -25.65
N GLU A 156 -7.98 -6.07 -24.40
CA GLU A 156 -8.89 -5.68 -23.33
C GLU A 156 -8.74 -4.19 -23.02
N LYS A 157 -7.49 -3.70 -22.88
CA LYS A 157 -7.21 -2.29 -22.66
C LYS A 157 -7.64 -1.40 -23.84
N VAL A 158 -7.49 -1.87 -25.09
CA VAL A 158 -8.02 -1.15 -26.26
C VAL A 158 -9.55 -1.08 -26.24
N ALA A 159 -10.23 -2.16 -25.83
CA ALA A 159 -11.68 -2.17 -25.69
C ALA A 159 -12.15 -1.21 -24.59
N LEU A 160 -11.50 -1.20 -23.42
CA LEU A 160 -11.79 -0.26 -22.34
C LEU A 160 -11.65 1.20 -22.77
N ILE A 161 -10.61 1.54 -23.55
CA ILE A 161 -10.48 2.90 -24.09
C ILE A 161 -11.72 3.28 -24.90
N ALA A 162 -12.17 2.40 -25.81
CA ALA A 162 -13.36 2.69 -26.64
C ALA A 162 -14.64 2.81 -25.80
N GLU A 163 -14.79 1.99 -24.76
CA GLU A 163 -15.91 2.06 -23.83
C GLU A 163 -15.92 3.34 -23.01
N VAL A 164 -14.76 3.74 -22.47
CA VAL A 164 -14.58 4.98 -21.70
C VAL A 164 -14.81 6.21 -22.57
N GLU A 165 -14.24 6.27 -23.78
CA GLU A 165 -14.43 7.38 -24.72
C GLU A 165 -15.92 7.58 -25.03
N LYS A 166 -16.67 6.50 -25.20
CA LYS A 166 -18.13 6.54 -25.40
C LYS A 166 -18.89 6.90 -24.13
N LYS A 167 -18.58 6.27 -22.99
CA LYS A 167 -19.28 6.42 -21.71
C LYS A 167 -19.20 7.85 -21.20
N TYR A 168 -18.02 8.45 -21.27
CA TYR A 168 -17.76 9.78 -20.73
C TYR A 168 -17.75 10.88 -21.81
N ASN A 169 -17.96 10.54 -23.09
CA ASN A 169 -17.80 11.45 -24.22
C ASN A 169 -16.48 12.22 -24.14
N VAL A 170 -15.39 11.48 -24.12
CA VAL A 170 -14.02 11.99 -23.95
C VAL A 170 -13.12 11.36 -25.01
N LYS A 171 -11.94 11.93 -25.26
CA LYS A 171 -10.91 11.34 -26.12
C LYS A 171 -9.68 11.01 -25.29
N VAL A 172 -9.30 9.74 -25.19
CA VAL A 172 -8.16 9.32 -24.36
C VAL A 172 -6.86 9.50 -25.14
N VAL A 173 -5.95 10.30 -24.58
CA VAL A 173 -4.70 10.71 -25.23
C VAL A 173 -3.50 10.42 -24.34
N TYR A 174 -2.65 9.48 -24.77
CA TYR A 174 -1.33 9.27 -24.18
C TYR A 174 -0.35 10.30 -24.73
N LYS A 175 0.35 11.02 -23.84
CA LYS A 175 1.39 11.99 -24.21
C LYS A 175 2.71 11.65 -23.56
N THR A 176 3.78 11.67 -24.33
CA THR A 176 5.14 11.57 -23.81
C THR A 176 5.50 12.85 -23.05
N TYR A 177 6.15 12.73 -21.90
CA TYR A 177 6.74 13.89 -21.19
C TYR A 177 7.68 14.68 -22.11
N PRO A 178 7.77 16.02 -21.96
CA PRO A 178 8.68 16.83 -22.75
C PRO A 178 10.16 16.54 -22.42
N ALA A 179 11.06 16.92 -23.31
CA ALA A 179 12.49 16.59 -23.26
C ALA A 179 13.24 17.20 -22.06
N ASP A 180 12.67 18.19 -21.38
CA ASP A 180 13.17 18.80 -20.15
C ASP A 180 12.59 18.16 -18.87
N ALA A 181 11.61 17.26 -19.02
CA ALA A 181 10.93 16.55 -17.93
C ALA A 181 11.03 15.01 -18.07
N VAL A 182 12.15 14.52 -18.61
CA VAL A 182 12.30 13.09 -18.97
C VAL A 182 12.32 12.19 -17.74
N TRP A 183 12.89 12.57 -16.59
CA TRP A 183 12.90 11.71 -15.40
C TRP A 183 13.25 12.50 -14.12
N GLY A 184 13.03 11.85 -12.96
CA GLY A 184 13.46 12.32 -11.64
C GLY A 184 13.01 13.74 -11.29
N GLY A 185 13.89 14.49 -10.63
CA GLY A 185 13.58 15.85 -10.16
C GLY A 185 13.20 16.86 -11.25
N GLY A 186 13.61 16.63 -12.51
CA GLY A 186 13.14 17.44 -13.64
C GLY A 186 11.65 17.26 -13.90
N ARG A 187 11.20 16.00 -13.92
CA ARG A 187 9.79 15.63 -14.09
C ARG A 187 8.93 16.08 -12.91
N GLU A 188 9.42 15.89 -11.69
CA GLU A 188 8.75 16.36 -10.48
C GLU A 188 8.50 17.88 -10.52
N ARG A 189 9.54 18.69 -10.83
CA ARG A 189 9.41 20.15 -10.97
C ARG A 189 8.46 20.55 -12.08
N PHE A 190 8.46 19.84 -13.20
CA PHE A 190 7.54 20.11 -14.30
C PHE A 190 6.09 19.98 -13.85
N ILE A 191 5.76 18.91 -13.12
CA ILE A 191 4.40 18.68 -12.62
C ILE A 191 4.04 19.74 -11.58
N THR A 192 4.86 19.93 -10.54
CA THR A 192 4.57 20.88 -9.46
C THR A 192 4.45 22.32 -9.94
N THR A 193 5.35 22.77 -10.83
CA THR A 193 5.31 24.14 -11.38
C THR A 193 4.04 24.39 -12.18
N ASN A 194 3.59 23.41 -12.98
CA ASN A 194 2.36 23.54 -13.75
C ASN A 194 1.11 23.52 -12.88
N SER A 195 1.11 22.73 -11.79
CA SER A 195 0.01 22.76 -10.81
C SER A 195 -0.07 24.11 -10.09
N VAL A 196 1.04 24.62 -9.56
CA VAL A 196 1.10 25.92 -8.86
C VAL A 196 0.69 27.08 -9.77
N ASN A 197 1.10 27.06 -11.04
CA ASN A 197 0.77 28.11 -12.01
C ASN A 197 -0.63 27.97 -12.62
N ASN A 198 -1.42 26.96 -12.21
CA ASN A 198 -2.74 26.65 -12.77
C ASN A 198 -2.71 26.44 -14.30
N THR A 199 -1.66 25.77 -14.78
CA THR A 199 -1.49 25.37 -16.19
C THR A 199 -1.29 23.86 -16.30
N PRO A 200 -2.24 23.03 -15.80
CA PRO A 200 -2.06 21.59 -15.80
C PRO A 200 -1.86 21.05 -17.21
N GLN A 201 -0.98 20.05 -17.31
CA GLN A 201 -0.57 19.46 -18.58
C GLN A 201 -1.22 18.09 -18.83
N ALA A 202 -1.75 17.46 -17.78
CA ALA A 202 -2.41 16.17 -17.85
C ALA A 202 -3.39 15.97 -16.68
N HIS A 203 -4.28 15.00 -16.84
CA HIS A 203 -5.17 14.52 -15.76
C HIS A 203 -4.50 13.41 -14.96
N ILE A 204 -3.71 12.56 -15.63
CA ILE A 204 -2.98 11.43 -15.05
C ILE A 204 -1.48 11.56 -15.36
N TYR A 205 -0.63 11.29 -14.36
CA TYR A 205 0.83 11.34 -14.46
C TYR A 205 1.45 9.98 -14.12
N GLU A 206 2.25 9.41 -15.03
CA GLU A 206 3.09 8.24 -14.77
C GLU A 206 4.38 8.66 -14.04
N MET A 207 4.53 8.19 -12.80
CA MET A 207 5.67 8.51 -11.94
C MET A 207 6.19 7.24 -11.25
N PRO A 208 7.51 7.13 -11.02
CA PRO A 208 8.02 6.15 -10.07
C PRO A 208 7.54 6.49 -8.65
N SER A 209 7.28 5.46 -7.84
CA SER A 209 6.69 5.62 -6.51
C SER A 209 7.51 6.51 -5.58
N TYR A 210 8.85 6.54 -5.70
CA TYR A 210 9.69 7.44 -4.90
C TYR A 210 9.40 8.93 -5.15
N SER A 211 8.79 9.31 -6.28
CA SER A 211 8.44 10.71 -6.57
C SER A 211 7.12 11.13 -5.94
N ILE A 212 6.31 10.19 -5.43
CA ILE A 212 4.95 10.48 -4.94
C ILE A 212 4.99 11.46 -3.76
N ALA A 213 5.93 11.28 -2.83
CA ALA A 213 6.03 12.16 -1.66
C ALA A 213 6.27 13.62 -2.04
N VAL A 214 7.22 13.87 -2.95
CA VAL A 214 7.53 15.23 -3.46
C VAL A 214 6.35 15.86 -4.20
N LEU A 215 5.60 15.06 -4.95
CA LEU A 215 4.44 15.55 -5.69
C LEU A 215 3.23 15.82 -4.79
N ALA A 216 2.99 14.96 -3.81
CA ALA A 216 1.97 15.18 -2.79
C ALA A 216 2.29 16.44 -1.98
N GLU A 217 3.58 16.66 -1.67
CA GLU A 217 4.06 17.88 -1.04
C GLU A 217 3.84 19.14 -1.85
N GLY A 218 4.17 19.10 -3.14
CA GLY A 218 3.92 20.21 -4.04
C GLY A 218 2.44 20.50 -4.27
N GLY A 219 1.53 19.76 -3.60
CA GLY A 219 0.09 19.85 -3.80
C GLY A 219 -0.31 19.56 -5.23
N ALA A 220 0.48 18.76 -5.95
CA ALA A 220 0.36 18.55 -7.40
C ALA A 220 -0.38 17.25 -7.77
N VAL A 221 -0.59 16.37 -6.79
CA VAL A 221 -1.35 15.12 -6.94
C VAL A 221 -2.39 14.95 -5.84
N LEU A 222 -3.47 14.28 -6.19
CA LEU A 222 -4.67 14.13 -5.37
C LEU A 222 -4.56 12.89 -4.45
N PRO A 223 -4.94 12.98 -3.15
CA PRO A 223 -5.15 11.80 -2.33
C PRO A 223 -6.42 11.05 -2.79
N LEU A 224 -6.31 9.73 -2.92
CA LEU A 224 -7.28 8.88 -3.63
C LEU A 224 -8.11 7.98 -2.71
N ASP A 225 -7.88 7.98 -1.40
CA ASP A 225 -8.46 7.00 -0.46
C ASP A 225 -9.99 6.86 -0.62
N ALA A 226 -10.72 7.98 -0.53
CA ALA A 226 -12.17 8.01 -0.67
C ALA A 226 -12.66 7.68 -2.09
N LEU A 227 -11.84 7.97 -3.11
CA LEU A 227 -12.18 7.69 -4.50
C LEU A 227 -11.95 6.23 -4.85
N ILE A 228 -10.87 5.62 -4.35
CA ILE A 228 -10.60 4.18 -4.46
C ILE A 228 -11.68 3.39 -3.72
N GLU A 229 -12.05 3.79 -2.50
CA GLU A 229 -13.13 3.12 -1.76
C GLU A 229 -14.46 3.14 -2.54
N LYS A 230 -14.77 4.27 -3.16
CA LYS A 230 -16.06 4.49 -3.84
C LYS A 230 -16.12 3.92 -5.26
N TYR A 231 -15.02 4.01 -6.01
CA TYR A 231 -14.98 3.74 -7.45
C TYR A 231 -13.88 2.77 -7.88
N GLY A 232 -12.93 2.45 -7.01
CA GLY A 232 -11.86 1.51 -7.30
C GLY A 232 -12.34 0.07 -7.36
N ASN A 233 -11.51 -0.80 -7.94
CA ASN A 233 -11.76 -2.23 -7.99
C ASN A 233 -11.65 -2.82 -6.57
N GLN A 234 -12.66 -3.58 -6.15
CA GLN A 234 -12.73 -4.16 -4.81
C GLN A 234 -11.63 -5.21 -4.54
N GLY A 235 -11.06 -5.81 -5.59
CA GLY A 235 -9.95 -6.75 -5.48
C GLY A 235 -8.57 -6.09 -5.64
N TYR A 236 -8.45 -4.76 -5.53
CA TYR A 236 -7.18 -4.06 -5.67
C TYR A 236 -6.13 -4.55 -4.65
N TRP A 237 -4.90 -4.78 -5.11
CA TRP A 237 -3.85 -5.40 -4.31
C TRP A 237 -3.28 -4.44 -3.24
N PRO A 238 -3.29 -4.82 -1.95
CA PRO A 238 -2.64 -4.06 -0.90
C PRO A 238 -1.13 -3.85 -1.16
N GLU A 239 -0.47 -4.83 -1.77
CA GLU A 239 0.94 -4.78 -2.14
C GLU A 239 1.21 -3.67 -3.15
N LYS A 240 0.34 -3.52 -4.15
CA LYS A 240 0.43 -2.41 -5.10
C LYS A 240 0.07 -1.08 -4.44
N ALA A 241 -0.97 -1.04 -3.61
CA ALA A 241 -1.36 0.15 -2.87
C ALA A 241 -0.23 0.67 -1.97
N ALA A 242 0.58 -0.21 -1.38
CA ALA A 242 1.72 0.18 -0.54
C ALA A 242 2.72 1.08 -1.29
N PHE A 243 2.95 0.86 -2.60
CA PHE A 243 3.79 1.73 -3.43
C PHE A 243 3.16 3.09 -3.74
N GLY A 244 1.84 3.22 -3.60
CA GLY A 244 1.10 4.47 -3.74
C GLY A 244 0.92 5.24 -2.43
N THR A 245 1.36 4.67 -1.30
CA THR A 245 1.08 5.22 0.03
C THR A 245 2.18 6.16 0.48
N VAL A 246 1.80 7.36 0.91
CA VAL A 246 2.70 8.31 1.58
C VAL A 246 1.97 8.91 2.77
N LEU A 247 2.59 8.87 3.96
CA LEU A 247 2.02 9.44 5.20
C LEU A 247 0.58 8.99 5.50
N GLY A 248 0.27 7.72 5.24
CA GLY A 248 -1.04 7.13 5.52
C GLY A 248 -2.15 7.50 4.53
N LYS A 249 -1.82 8.12 3.39
CA LYS A 249 -2.77 8.37 2.29
C LYS A 249 -2.33 7.69 0.99
N GLN A 250 -3.30 7.24 0.21
CA GLN A 250 -3.09 6.70 -1.13
C GLN A 250 -3.01 7.80 -2.18
N TYR A 251 -2.03 7.76 -3.07
CA TYR A 251 -1.86 8.74 -4.16
C TYR A 251 -1.74 8.09 -5.55
N ALA A 252 -1.65 6.76 -5.61
CA ALA A 252 -1.57 6.02 -6.87
C ALA A 252 -2.71 5.00 -7.00
N TYR A 253 -3.11 4.75 -8.23
CA TYR A 253 -4.05 3.70 -8.58
C TYR A 253 -3.80 3.27 -10.03
N ASP A 254 -3.54 1.98 -10.28
CA ASP A 254 -3.36 1.40 -11.62
C ASP A 254 -3.42 -0.13 -11.58
N ASP A 255 -3.48 -0.76 -12.74
CA ASP A 255 -3.59 -2.22 -12.90
C ASP A 255 -2.26 -3.00 -12.93
N ALA A 256 -1.10 -2.36 -12.70
CA ALA A 256 0.18 -3.06 -12.72
C ALA A 256 0.54 -3.62 -11.35
N TYR A 257 0.74 -4.94 -11.26
CA TYR A 257 1.26 -5.57 -10.05
C TYR A 257 2.77 -5.30 -9.87
N PRO A 258 3.26 -5.00 -8.64
CA PRO A 258 4.65 -4.62 -8.40
C PRO A 258 5.60 -5.84 -8.30
N LEU A 259 5.64 -6.71 -9.31
CA LEU A 259 6.56 -7.86 -9.32
C LEU A 259 8.03 -7.38 -9.22
N VAL A 260 8.83 -8.12 -8.46
CA VAL A 260 10.27 -7.82 -8.28
C VAL A 260 11.13 -8.77 -9.09
N GLY A 261 12.25 -8.24 -9.60
CA GLY A 261 13.20 -8.98 -10.42
C GLY A 261 14.65 -8.83 -9.96
N GLN A 262 14.91 -8.08 -8.90
CA GLN A 262 16.25 -7.75 -8.46
C GLN A 262 16.88 -8.92 -7.71
N GLY A 263 18.12 -9.22 -8.04
CA GLY A 263 18.89 -10.30 -7.43
C GLY A 263 20.33 -10.31 -7.94
N ILE A 264 20.98 -11.46 -7.77
CA ILE A 264 22.36 -11.69 -8.18
C ILE A 264 22.33 -12.50 -9.47
N PHE A 265 22.78 -11.87 -10.55
CA PHE A 265 23.02 -12.53 -11.83
C PHE A 265 24.42 -13.11 -11.81
N TYR A 266 24.59 -14.33 -12.33
CA TYR A 266 25.87 -14.99 -12.30
C TYR A 266 26.24 -15.71 -13.59
N ASN A 267 27.54 -15.85 -13.81
CA ASN A 267 28.11 -16.50 -14.97
C ASN A 267 28.31 -18.01 -14.71
N ILE A 268 27.38 -18.82 -15.23
CA ILE A 268 27.39 -20.29 -15.07
C ILE A 268 28.71 -20.89 -15.59
N ASP A 269 29.22 -20.39 -16.71
CA ASP A 269 30.44 -20.93 -17.34
C ASP A 269 31.69 -20.69 -16.47
N LEU A 270 31.81 -19.51 -15.84
CA LEU A 270 32.88 -19.25 -14.87
C LEU A 270 32.74 -20.13 -13.62
N LEU A 271 31.51 -20.30 -13.12
CA LEU A 271 31.25 -21.13 -11.95
C LEU A 271 31.62 -22.60 -12.24
N GLU A 272 31.21 -23.18 -13.37
CA GLU A 272 31.62 -24.54 -13.74
C GLU A 272 33.14 -24.66 -13.92
N THR A 273 33.76 -23.66 -14.54
CA THR A 273 35.21 -23.65 -14.78
C THR A 273 36.00 -23.77 -13.49
N TYR A 274 35.58 -23.07 -12.43
CA TYR A 274 36.38 -22.95 -11.19
C TYR A 274 35.82 -23.75 -10.00
N LEU A 275 34.54 -24.14 -10.01
CA LEU A 275 33.93 -24.99 -8.97
C LEU A 275 33.78 -26.45 -9.41
N GLY A 276 33.89 -26.72 -10.71
CA GLY A 276 33.80 -28.06 -11.30
C GLY A 276 32.53 -28.27 -12.15
N GLU A 277 32.58 -29.30 -12.99
CA GLU A 277 31.46 -29.69 -13.86
C GLU A 277 30.17 -29.91 -13.06
N GLY A 278 29.06 -29.34 -13.55
CA GLY A 278 27.76 -29.40 -12.88
C GLY A 278 27.60 -28.48 -11.66
N LYS A 279 28.56 -27.59 -11.38
CA LYS A 279 28.46 -26.57 -10.31
C LYS A 279 28.12 -25.16 -10.80
N GLY A 280 27.76 -25.01 -12.07
CA GLY A 280 27.40 -23.73 -12.66
C GLY A 280 26.20 -23.05 -12.00
N THR A 281 25.20 -23.83 -11.60
CA THR A 281 23.97 -23.38 -10.95
C THR A 281 24.00 -23.49 -9.42
N LEU A 282 25.17 -23.76 -8.84
CA LEU A 282 25.32 -24.00 -7.39
C LEU A 282 24.65 -22.92 -6.50
N PRO A 283 24.71 -21.60 -6.82
CA PRO A 283 24.01 -20.60 -6.03
C PRO A 283 22.50 -20.85 -5.94
N SER A 284 21.85 -21.10 -7.08
CA SER A 284 20.41 -21.37 -7.16
C SER A 284 20.06 -22.73 -6.55
N ASP A 285 20.91 -23.74 -6.72
CA ASP A 285 20.74 -25.05 -6.06
C ASP A 285 20.75 -24.91 -4.52
N LEU A 286 21.66 -24.08 -3.98
CA LEU A 286 21.70 -23.79 -2.55
C LEU A 286 20.49 -22.99 -2.08
N TRP A 287 19.95 -22.09 -2.91
CA TRP A 287 18.73 -21.36 -2.59
C TRP A 287 17.56 -22.33 -2.45
N MET A 288 17.36 -23.20 -3.43
CA MET A 288 16.28 -24.21 -3.39
C MET A 288 16.45 -25.20 -2.23
N ALA A 289 17.68 -25.43 -1.77
CA ALA A 289 17.98 -26.24 -0.59
C ALA A 289 17.78 -25.50 0.75
N GLY A 290 17.55 -24.18 0.75
CA GLY A 290 17.51 -23.35 1.96
C GLY A 290 18.88 -23.13 2.61
N GLU A 291 19.95 -23.33 1.85
CA GLU A 291 21.36 -23.24 2.28
C GLU A 291 22.08 -21.99 1.75
N TRP A 292 21.39 -21.15 0.97
CA TRP A 292 21.94 -19.90 0.42
C TRP A 292 21.97 -18.77 1.44
N ASP A 293 23.02 -18.74 2.26
CA ASP A 293 23.27 -17.67 3.23
C ASP A 293 24.60 -16.93 2.98
N TRP A 294 24.89 -15.94 3.82
CA TRP A 294 26.12 -15.14 3.73
C TRP A 294 27.42 -15.96 3.76
N ASN A 295 27.45 -17.07 4.51
CA ASN A 295 28.63 -17.94 4.56
C ASN A 295 28.76 -18.73 3.27
N ALA A 296 27.65 -19.27 2.75
CA ALA A 296 27.63 -19.97 1.46
C ALA A 296 28.12 -19.05 0.34
N PHE A 297 27.58 -17.83 0.23
CA PHE A 297 28.01 -16.86 -0.78
C PHE A 297 29.50 -16.53 -0.66
N LYS A 298 29.97 -16.19 0.55
CA LYS A 298 31.39 -15.86 0.79
C LYS A 298 32.31 -17.04 0.48
N ASN A 299 31.91 -18.27 0.80
CA ASN A 299 32.68 -19.46 0.49
C ASN A 299 32.80 -19.71 -1.01
N ILE A 300 31.74 -19.48 -1.79
CA ILE A 300 31.82 -19.56 -3.25
C ILE A 300 32.72 -18.45 -3.78
N CYS A 301 32.56 -17.21 -3.32
CA CYS A 301 33.40 -16.09 -3.75
C CYS A 301 34.89 -16.37 -3.54
N ASN A 302 35.26 -16.92 -2.38
CA ASN A 302 36.65 -17.28 -2.08
C ASN A 302 37.19 -18.42 -2.95
N GLN A 303 36.35 -19.36 -3.38
CA GLN A 303 36.75 -20.45 -4.28
C GLN A 303 36.99 -19.95 -5.71
N LEU A 304 36.20 -18.98 -6.17
CA LEU A 304 36.34 -18.38 -7.51
C LEU A 304 37.54 -17.43 -7.62
N LEU A 305 37.87 -16.73 -6.53
CA LEU A 305 38.86 -15.64 -6.53
C LEU A 305 40.22 -16.01 -7.17
N PRO A 306 40.88 -17.15 -6.84
CA PRO A 306 42.16 -17.47 -7.44
C PRO A 306 42.08 -17.70 -8.96
N GLY A 307 40.97 -18.28 -9.42
CA GLY A 307 40.72 -18.55 -10.83
C GLY A 307 40.52 -17.26 -11.63
N ILE A 308 39.66 -16.38 -11.11
CA ILE A 308 39.34 -15.10 -11.76
C ILE A 308 40.54 -14.15 -11.73
N ALA A 309 41.27 -14.08 -10.62
CA ALA A 309 42.51 -13.31 -10.55
C ALA A 309 43.56 -13.83 -11.57
N GLY A 310 43.51 -15.11 -11.92
CA GLY A 310 44.36 -15.74 -12.93
C GLY A 310 43.98 -15.43 -14.38
N LEU A 311 42.83 -14.82 -14.67
CA LEU A 311 42.41 -14.46 -16.03
C LEU A 311 43.34 -13.42 -16.67
N ASN A 312 44.03 -12.61 -15.86
CA ASN A 312 44.87 -11.49 -16.31
C ASN A 312 44.12 -10.50 -17.24
N VAL A 313 42.82 -10.31 -16.99
CA VAL A 313 41.98 -9.32 -17.67
C VAL A 313 41.73 -8.15 -16.73
N GLU A 314 42.00 -6.93 -17.20
CA GLU A 314 41.75 -5.72 -16.42
C GLU A 314 40.26 -5.57 -16.09
N GLY A 315 39.95 -5.39 -14.80
CA GLY A 315 38.57 -5.31 -14.30
C GLY A 315 37.87 -6.66 -14.13
N ALA A 316 38.57 -7.79 -14.30
CA ALA A 316 38.04 -9.08 -13.88
C ALA A 316 37.95 -9.15 -12.35
N ALA A 317 36.82 -9.63 -11.83
CA ALA A 317 36.58 -9.75 -10.39
C ALA A 317 35.51 -10.80 -10.09
N VAL A 318 35.44 -11.24 -8.84
CA VAL A 318 34.39 -12.18 -8.42
C VAL A 318 33.02 -11.50 -8.43
N ILE A 319 32.95 -10.27 -7.91
CA ILE A 319 31.73 -9.49 -7.74
C ILE A 319 31.85 -8.20 -8.56
N GLY A 320 30.79 -7.84 -9.27
CA GLY A 320 30.68 -6.61 -10.05
C GLY A 320 29.55 -5.71 -9.54
N GLY A 321 29.67 -4.42 -9.88
CA GLY A 321 28.65 -3.43 -9.63
C GLY A 321 28.88 -2.62 -8.36
N ARG A 322 28.13 -1.53 -8.19
CA ARG A 322 28.39 -0.57 -7.12
C ARG A 322 27.98 -1.09 -5.74
N PRO A 323 28.80 -0.90 -4.68
CA PRO A 323 28.50 -1.41 -3.34
C PRO A 323 27.17 -0.92 -2.76
N TYR A 324 26.76 0.33 -2.99
CA TYR A 324 25.46 0.80 -2.49
C TYR A 324 24.29 0.03 -3.13
N ASN A 325 24.42 -0.42 -4.38
CA ASN A 325 23.38 -1.20 -5.04
C ASN A 325 23.23 -2.58 -4.42
N TRP A 326 24.34 -3.22 -4.08
CA TRP A 326 24.32 -4.46 -3.31
C TRP A 326 23.73 -4.24 -1.91
N ALA A 327 24.10 -3.14 -1.25
CA ALA A 327 23.65 -2.82 0.10
C ALA A 327 22.13 -2.74 0.22
N TYR A 328 21.44 -2.04 -0.69
CA TYR A 328 19.98 -1.86 -0.63
C TYR A 328 19.23 -3.19 -0.50
N PHE A 329 19.60 -4.17 -1.31
CA PHE A 329 18.89 -5.45 -1.37
C PHE A 329 19.42 -6.44 -0.35
N MET A 330 20.72 -6.42 -0.03
CA MET A 330 21.30 -7.23 1.06
C MET A 330 20.74 -6.83 2.42
N LEU A 331 20.40 -5.55 2.62
CA LEU A 331 19.67 -5.08 3.81
C LEU A 331 18.30 -5.74 3.89
N GLY A 332 17.53 -5.73 2.80
CA GLY A 332 16.20 -6.36 2.73
C GLY A 332 16.28 -7.87 2.94
N ALA A 333 17.28 -8.53 2.36
CA ALA A 333 17.58 -9.94 2.55
C ALA A 333 17.99 -10.30 3.99
N ASN A 334 18.27 -9.29 4.83
CA ASN A 334 18.54 -9.40 6.26
C ASN A 334 17.44 -8.72 7.12
N GLY A 335 16.27 -8.47 6.55
CA GLY A 335 15.12 -7.89 7.25
C GLY A 335 15.32 -6.44 7.71
N THR A 336 16.09 -5.66 6.95
CA THR A 336 16.38 -4.26 7.23
C THR A 336 16.04 -3.40 6.02
N HIS A 337 15.47 -2.23 6.24
CA HIS A 337 15.13 -1.25 5.21
C HIS A 337 16.19 -0.14 5.12
N VAL A 338 16.40 0.44 3.93
CA VAL A 338 17.22 1.65 3.83
C VAL A 338 16.44 2.81 4.43
N VAL A 339 15.18 2.97 4.02
CA VAL A 339 14.17 3.80 4.66
C VAL A 339 12.81 3.09 4.55
N SER A 340 12.23 2.75 5.71
CA SER A 340 10.95 2.05 5.79
C SER A 340 9.74 2.94 5.48
N SER A 341 8.54 2.34 5.42
CA SER A 341 7.26 3.06 5.28
C SER A 341 6.96 4.03 6.42
N ASP A 342 7.59 3.84 7.58
CA ASP A 342 7.53 4.76 8.71
C ASP A 342 8.54 5.92 8.58
N LEU A 343 9.22 6.01 7.43
CA LEU A 343 10.18 7.07 7.10
C LEU A 343 11.35 7.11 8.09
N LYS A 344 11.74 5.92 8.54
CA LYS A 344 12.87 5.68 9.43
C LYS A 344 13.92 4.90 8.66
N SER A 345 15.16 5.39 8.74
CA SER A 345 16.28 4.65 8.19
C SER A 345 16.79 3.64 9.22
N GLU A 346 16.98 2.40 8.79
CA GLU A 346 17.44 1.31 9.65
C GLU A 346 18.93 1.00 9.44
N LEU A 347 19.65 1.84 8.68
CA LEU A 347 21.07 1.68 8.37
C LEU A 347 21.95 1.58 9.63
N ALA A 348 21.60 2.29 10.70
CA ALA A 348 22.33 2.31 11.96
C ALA A 348 21.87 1.24 12.97
N THR A 349 20.87 0.41 12.63
CA THR A 349 20.49 -0.74 13.46
C THR A 349 21.60 -1.79 13.45
N GLN A 350 21.66 -2.67 14.45
CA GLN A 350 22.68 -3.72 14.46
C GLN A 350 22.62 -4.60 13.19
N ALA A 351 21.41 -4.91 12.72
CA ALA A 351 21.16 -5.62 11.47
C ALA A 351 21.73 -4.88 10.24
N GLY A 352 21.52 -3.57 10.16
CA GLY A 352 22.08 -2.71 9.11
C GLY A 352 23.60 -2.69 9.15
N ILE A 353 24.19 -2.46 10.32
CA ILE A 353 25.64 -2.45 10.51
C ILE A 353 26.26 -3.81 10.14
N ASP A 354 25.65 -4.93 10.53
CA ASP A 354 26.14 -6.27 10.22
C ASP A 354 26.15 -6.54 8.71
N THR A 355 25.09 -6.13 8.00
CA THR A 355 25.00 -6.24 6.53
C THR A 355 26.11 -5.45 5.83
N LEU A 356 26.30 -4.19 6.21
CA LEU A 356 27.33 -3.35 5.60
C LEU A 356 28.74 -3.84 5.95
N THR A 357 28.93 -4.38 7.16
CA THR A 357 30.20 -4.98 7.59
C THR A 357 30.50 -6.25 6.81
N TYR A 358 29.48 -7.06 6.52
CA TYR A 358 29.62 -8.23 5.67
C TYR A 358 30.09 -7.85 4.26
N LEU A 359 29.49 -6.83 3.65
CA LEU A 359 29.91 -6.30 2.35
C LEU A 359 31.35 -5.75 2.38
N ASN A 360 31.73 -5.02 3.43
CA ASN A 360 33.11 -4.58 3.63
C ASN A 360 34.09 -5.78 3.68
N SER A 361 33.68 -6.88 4.31
CA SER A 361 34.51 -8.10 4.41
C SER A 361 34.78 -8.79 3.05
N LEU A 362 34.00 -8.47 2.02
CA LEU A 362 34.20 -8.94 0.65
C LEU A 362 35.02 -7.91 -0.15
N ILE A 363 34.60 -6.64 -0.16
CA ILE A 363 35.24 -5.60 -0.97
C ILE A 363 36.68 -5.30 -0.56
N SER A 364 37.04 -5.54 0.71
CA SER A 364 38.41 -5.35 1.22
C SER A 364 39.41 -6.39 0.73
N ILE A 365 38.95 -7.45 0.05
CA ILE A 365 39.81 -8.49 -0.51
C ILE A 365 40.24 -8.09 -1.94
N PRO A 366 41.54 -7.95 -2.23
CA PRO A 366 42.01 -7.59 -3.57
C PRO A 366 41.51 -8.56 -4.65
N GLY A 367 40.97 -8.04 -5.75
CA GLY A 367 40.40 -8.81 -6.86
C GLY A 367 39.01 -9.40 -6.60
N MET A 368 38.45 -9.22 -5.39
CA MET A 368 37.11 -9.72 -5.08
C MET A 368 36.01 -8.90 -5.75
N TRP A 369 36.19 -7.58 -5.85
CA TRP A 369 35.11 -6.68 -6.26
C TRP A 369 35.61 -5.66 -7.29
N GLU A 370 34.86 -5.52 -8.38
CA GLU A 370 35.02 -4.43 -9.35
C GLU A 370 33.75 -3.55 -9.34
N PHE A 371 33.91 -2.26 -9.07
CA PHE A 371 32.86 -1.25 -9.18
C PHE A 371 33.32 0.06 -9.86
N GLU A 372 34.61 0.27 -10.07
CA GLU A 372 35.18 1.53 -10.56
C GLU A 372 34.76 1.82 -12.01
N SER A 373 34.63 0.78 -12.84
CA SER A 373 34.16 0.91 -14.22
C SER A 373 32.65 1.13 -14.35
N ALA A 374 31.87 0.91 -13.29
CA ALA A 374 30.44 1.16 -13.29
C ALA A 374 30.18 2.67 -13.13
N ALA A 375 29.65 3.32 -14.16
CA ALA A 375 29.33 4.75 -14.09
C ALA A 375 28.20 5.04 -13.09
N LEU A 376 28.13 6.25 -12.51
CA LEU A 376 27.01 6.66 -11.64
C LEU A 376 25.67 6.67 -12.38
N SER A 377 25.69 7.03 -13.67
CA SER A 377 24.54 7.00 -14.56
C SER A 377 24.19 5.59 -15.03
N ASN A 378 25.10 4.62 -14.88
CA ASN A 378 24.93 3.25 -15.35
C ASN A 378 25.77 2.27 -14.52
N ALA A 379 25.15 1.66 -13.52
CA ALA A 379 25.81 0.82 -12.52
C ALA A 379 26.27 -0.58 -13.03
N THR A 380 26.48 -0.75 -14.34
CA THR A 380 26.98 -1.99 -14.94
C THR A 380 28.49 -1.97 -15.12
N CYS A 381 29.19 -3.00 -14.66
CA CYS A 381 30.57 -3.24 -15.04
C CYS A 381 30.64 -3.88 -16.44
N PRO A 382 31.37 -3.29 -17.42
CA PRO A 382 31.52 -3.87 -18.75
C PRO A 382 32.06 -5.30 -18.75
N GLN A 383 32.90 -5.63 -17.77
CA GLN A 383 33.51 -6.96 -17.64
C GLN A 383 32.53 -8.07 -17.27
N PHE A 384 31.35 -7.75 -16.73
CA PHE A 384 30.31 -8.77 -16.55
C PHE A 384 29.77 -9.23 -17.90
N LYS A 385 29.38 -8.30 -18.80
CA LYS A 385 29.00 -8.63 -20.17
C LYS A 385 30.15 -9.35 -20.92
N GLY A 386 31.39 -8.96 -20.64
CA GLY A 386 32.59 -9.61 -21.18
C GLY A 386 32.87 -11.02 -20.65
N GLY A 387 32.08 -11.53 -19.70
CA GLY A 387 32.25 -12.87 -19.14
C GLY A 387 33.39 -13.00 -18.13
N ASN A 388 33.88 -11.88 -17.57
CA ASN A 388 35.03 -11.82 -16.67
C ASN A 388 34.65 -11.46 -15.22
N ILE A 389 33.35 -11.36 -14.93
CA ILE A 389 32.82 -11.21 -13.57
C ILE A 389 31.86 -12.36 -13.28
N ALA A 390 31.98 -12.97 -12.10
CA ALA A 390 31.15 -14.11 -11.72
C ALA A 390 29.76 -13.73 -11.21
N PHE A 391 29.65 -12.69 -10.37
CA PHE A 391 28.39 -12.23 -9.77
C PHE A 391 28.18 -10.75 -10.02
N HIS A 392 26.97 -10.32 -10.38
CA HIS A 392 26.62 -8.91 -10.51
C HIS A 392 25.18 -8.67 -10.06
N ASN A 393 24.95 -7.62 -9.27
CA ASN A 393 23.60 -7.18 -8.96
C ASN A 393 22.88 -6.72 -10.24
N GLY A 394 21.59 -6.96 -10.37
CA GLY A 394 20.88 -6.48 -11.55
C GLY A 394 19.38 -6.68 -11.44
N GLU A 395 18.74 -6.53 -12.58
CA GLU A 395 17.32 -6.76 -12.80
C GLU A 395 17.11 -7.22 -14.25
N PRO A 396 15.98 -7.86 -14.57
CA PRO A 396 15.87 -8.61 -15.82
C PRO A 396 16.05 -7.76 -17.08
N TYR A 397 15.64 -6.49 -17.08
CA TYR A 397 15.79 -5.64 -18.27
C TYR A 397 17.23 -5.41 -18.70
N TRP A 398 18.18 -5.60 -17.79
CA TRP A 398 19.61 -5.44 -18.11
C TRP A 398 20.07 -6.48 -19.13
N LEU A 399 19.42 -7.64 -19.20
CA LEU A 399 19.72 -8.71 -20.16
C LEU A 399 19.44 -8.29 -21.61
N TYR A 400 18.50 -7.37 -21.83
CA TYR A 400 18.03 -6.99 -23.15
C TYR A 400 18.16 -5.51 -23.50
N ASP A 401 18.65 -4.68 -22.58
CA ASP A 401 18.97 -3.29 -22.87
C ASP A 401 20.39 -3.14 -23.47
N ALA A 402 20.47 -2.44 -24.60
CA ALA A 402 21.71 -2.23 -25.37
C ALA A 402 22.80 -1.46 -24.60
N THR A 403 22.42 -0.67 -23.59
CA THR A 403 23.33 0.07 -22.72
C THR A 403 23.78 -0.74 -21.50
N LYS A 404 23.23 -1.95 -21.33
CA LYS A 404 23.46 -2.86 -20.19
C LYS A 404 24.21 -4.11 -20.67
N TRP A 405 23.57 -5.29 -20.57
CA TRP A 405 24.19 -6.59 -20.83
C TRP A 405 23.73 -7.24 -22.14
N LEU A 406 22.89 -6.58 -22.94
CA LEU A 406 22.48 -7.13 -24.24
C LEU A 406 23.70 -7.59 -25.05
N GLY A 407 23.70 -8.86 -25.47
CA GLY A 407 24.80 -9.49 -26.21
C GLY A 407 25.92 -10.06 -25.34
N TYR A 408 25.64 -10.45 -24.10
CA TYR A 408 26.52 -11.34 -23.31
C TYR A 408 26.70 -12.70 -24.02
N THR A 409 27.78 -13.42 -23.71
CA THR A 409 28.19 -14.63 -24.48
C THR A 409 28.44 -15.87 -23.60
N PHE A 410 27.89 -15.89 -22.39
CA PHE A 410 28.02 -16.99 -21.44
C PHE A 410 26.64 -17.43 -20.96
N ARG A 411 26.52 -18.63 -20.38
CA ARG A 411 25.26 -19.07 -19.76
C ARG A 411 24.96 -18.22 -18.52
N MET A 412 23.83 -17.52 -18.53
CA MET A 412 23.40 -16.66 -17.43
C MET A 412 22.59 -17.44 -16.40
N GLY A 413 22.88 -17.25 -15.12
CA GLY A 413 22.04 -17.70 -14.02
C GLY A 413 21.59 -16.56 -13.12
N PHE A 414 20.67 -16.86 -12.21
CA PHE A 414 20.10 -15.92 -11.26
C PHE A 414 19.86 -16.58 -9.91
N VAL A 415 20.22 -15.88 -8.83
CA VAL A 415 19.86 -16.27 -7.46
C VAL A 415 19.40 -15.04 -6.67
N PRO A 416 18.45 -15.19 -5.75
CA PRO A 416 18.17 -14.16 -4.74
C PRO A 416 19.41 -13.74 -3.95
N TYR A 417 19.34 -12.58 -3.31
CA TYR A 417 20.39 -12.17 -2.37
C TYR A 417 20.48 -13.19 -1.22
N PRO A 418 21.68 -13.54 -0.76
CA PRO A 418 21.87 -14.56 0.27
C PRO A 418 21.19 -14.17 1.57
N VAL A 419 20.50 -15.14 2.18
CA VAL A 419 19.71 -14.96 3.40
C VAL A 419 20.60 -14.45 4.53
N GLY A 420 20.23 -13.29 5.08
CA GLY A 420 20.91 -12.70 6.22
C GLY A 420 20.59 -13.40 7.55
N PRO A 421 21.49 -13.31 8.54
CA PRO A 421 21.35 -14.00 9.82
C PRO A 421 20.08 -13.62 10.59
N ASN A 422 19.52 -12.43 10.41
CA ASN A 422 18.34 -11.96 11.16
C ASN A 422 17.02 -12.57 10.67
N VAL A 423 16.98 -13.07 9.44
CA VAL A 423 15.75 -13.65 8.85
C VAL A 423 15.90 -15.13 8.54
N LYS A 424 17.05 -15.73 8.88
CA LYS A 424 17.35 -17.15 8.59
C LYS A 424 16.34 -18.13 9.21
N SER A 425 15.77 -17.81 10.36
CA SER A 425 14.73 -18.65 10.99
C SER A 425 13.33 -18.38 10.45
N ASP A 426 13.11 -17.25 9.78
CA ASP A 426 11.81 -16.83 9.27
C ASP A 426 11.96 -15.84 8.10
N LEU A 427 11.73 -16.35 6.88
CA LEU A 427 11.79 -15.59 5.63
C LEU A 427 10.56 -14.70 5.39
N SER A 428 9.61 -14.61 6.33
CA SER A 428 8.53 -13.62 6.26
C SER A 428 9.09 -12.19 6.22
N ASN A 429 10.24 -11.97 6.86
CA ASN A 429 10.96 -10.70 6.88
C ASN A 429 12.08 -10.59 5.83
N TYR A 430 12.17 -11.51 4.87
CA TYR A 430 13.06 -11.37 3.73
C TYR A 430 12.38 -10.47 2.68
N TYR A 431 13.03 -9.36 2.34
CA TYR A 431 12.48 -8.36 1.42
C TYR A 431 13.44 -8.03 0.27
N ILE A 432 12.87 -7.55 -0.83
CA ILE A 432 13.59 -6.78 -1.85
C ILE A 432 13.20 -5.31 -1.63
N ASN A 433 14.11 -4.50 -1.08
CA ASN A 433 13.89 -3.07 -0.89
C ASN A 433 13.85 -2.37 -2.25
N GLU A 434 12.68 -1.92 -2.67
CA GLU A 434 12.44 -1.27 -3.95
C GLU A 434 12.80 0.21 -3.89
N VAL A 435 14.09 0.49 -3.65
CA VAL A 435 14.66 1.85 -3.56
C VAL A 435 14.45 2.64 -4.86
N TYR A 436 14.41 1.97 -6.00
CA TYR A 436 14.10 2.58 -7.30
C TYR A 436 12.60 2.80 -7.54
N GLY A 437 11.76 2.36 -6.60
CA GLY A 437 10.32 2.44 -6.70
C GLY A 437 9.71 1.60 -7.82
N LYS A 438 8.39 1.71 -7.94
CA LYS A 438 7.60 1.09 -9.01
C LYS A 438 6.86 2.16 -9.79
N THR A 439 6.72 1.95 -11.09
CA THR A 439 5.86 2.80 -11.93
C THR A 439 4.45 2.81 -11.35
N SER A 440 3.91 4.02 -11.18
CA SER A 440 2.65 4.30 -10.52
C SER A 440 1.94 5.45 -11.24
N TYR A 441 0.62 5.45 -11.27
CA TYR A 441 -0.15 6.50 -11.93
C TYR A 441 -0.89 7.36 -10.92
N LEU A 442 -0.65 8.67 -11.00
CA LEU A 442 -1.13 9.66 -10.04
C LEU A 442 -2.16 10.56 -10.70
N VAL A 443 -3.20 10.93 -9.94
CA VAL A 443 -4.21 11.89 -10.41
C VAL A 443 -3.74 13.31 -10.10
N SER A 444 -3.84 14.18 -11.10
CA SER A 444 -3.54 15.62 -10.97
C SER A 444 -4.49 16.28 -9.96
N SER A 445 -3.95 17.05 -9.03
CA SER A 445 -4.75 17.86 -8.08
C SER A 445 -5.25 19.18 -8.68
N SER A 446 -4.75 19.56 -9.86
CA SER A 446 -5.03 20.88 -10.47
C SER A 446 -6.48 21.05 -10.94
N TYR A 447 -7.29 20.00 -10.86
CA TYR A 447 -8.70 20.00 -11.25
C TYR A 447 -9.54 19.77 -10.00
N SER A 448 -10.17 20.84 -9.50
CA SER A 448 -11.01 20.75 -8.29
C SER A 448 -12.44 21.14 -8.57
N LEU A 449 -13.38 20.40 -7.98
CA LEU A 449 -14.81 20.68 -8.06
C LEU A 449 -15.14 22.08 -7.53
N GLU A 450 -14.38 22.58 -6.55
CA GLU A 450 -14.55 23.92 -6.00
C GLU A 450 -14.33 25.05 -7.02
N LEU A 451 -13.54 24.76 -8.06
CA LEU A 451 -13.26 25.69 -9.17
C LEU A 451 -14.27 25.57 -10.30
N VAL A 452 -15.17 24.57 -10.26
CA VAL A 452 -16.19 24.34 -11.28
C VAL A 452 -17.43 25.19 -10.99
N PRO A 453 -17.90 26.01 -11.94
CA PRO A 453 -19.15 26.75 -11.76
C PRO A 453 -20.34 25.81 -11.51
N PRO A 454 -21.26 26.16 -10.59
CA PRO A 454 -22.44 25.34 -10.35
C PRO A 454 -23.24 25.04 -11.62
N GLY A 455 -23.58 23.77 -11.84
CA GLY A 455 -24.26 23.27 -13.04
C GLY A 455 -23.32 22.77 -14.16
N TYR A 456 -22.01 22.93 -14.01
CA TYR A 456 -20.99 22.47 -14.98
C TYR A 456 -20.23 21.23 -14.50
N GLU A 457 -20.56 20.68 -13.33
CA GLU A 457 -19.87 19.55 -12.68
C GLU A 457 -19.80 18.33 -13.61
N ASN A 458 -20.85 18.11 -14.41
CA ASN A 458 -20.91 16.98 -15.34
C ASN A 458 -20.16 17.18 -16.67
N ILE A 459 -19.64 18.39 -16.96
CA ILE A 459 -18.96 18.68 -18.24
C ILE A 459 -17.54 19.26 -18.06
N ALA A 460 -17.11 19.47 -16.82
CA ALA A 460 -15.77 19.91 -16.47
C ALA A 460 -14.99 18.77 -15.78
N PHE A 461 -13.68 18.73 -16.01
CA PHE A 461 -12.81 17.84 -15.25
C PHE A 461 -12.64 18.34 -13.81
N HIS A 462 -12.80 17.43 -12.87
CA HIS A 462 -12.57 17.62 -11.43
C HIS A 462 -12.15 16.27 -10.82
N GLU A 463 -11.87 16.23 -9.52
CA GLU A 463 -11.25 15.09 -8.83
C GLU A 463 -11.98 13.77 -9.11
N GLU A 464 -13.30 13.76 -8.87
CA GLU A 464 -14.13 12.57 -9.03
C GLU A 464 -14.32 12.17 -10.51
N SER A 465 -14.53 13.13 -11.43
CA SER A 465 -14.72 12.77 -12.85
C SER A 465 -13.45 12.21 -13.47
N ILE A 466 -12.28 12.76 -13.12
CA ILE A 466 -10.98 12.24 -13.55
C ILE A 466 -10.75 10.83 -13.00
N PHE A 467 -10.97 10.60 -11.70
CA PHE A 467 -10.74 9.30 -11.11
C PHE A 467 -11.67 8.23 -11.68
N ARG A 468 -12.96 8.54 -11.90
CA ARG A 468 -13.91 7.60 -12.52
C ARG A 468 -13.48 7.19 -13.93
N ILE A 469 -13.06 8.15 -14.75
CA ILE A 469 -12.52 7.88 -16.09
C ILE A 469 -11.26 7.01 -15.98
N TRP A 470 -10.35 7.34 -15.07
CA TRP A 470 -9.11 6.59 -14.90
C TRP A 470 -9.34 5.17 -14.37
N ALA A 471 -10.24 4.99 -13.41
CA ALA A 471 -10.59 3.70 -12.84
C ALA A 471 -11.20 2.77 -13.88
N ASP A 472 -12.09 3.29 -14.73
CA ASP A 472 -12.70 2.53 -15.83
C ASP A 472 -11.71 2.20 -16.97
N LEU A 473 -10.56 2.88 -17.03
CA LEU A 473 -9.47 2.56 -17.97
C LEU A 473 -8.57 1.42 -17.48
N GLN A 474 -8.64 1.05 -16.20
CA GLN A 474 -7.82 -0.01 -15.64
C GLN A 474 -8.43 -1.37 -15.91
N TYR A 475 -7.63 -2.31 -16.42
CA TYR A 475 -8.06 -3.68 -16.59
C TYR A 475 -7.56 -4.56 -15.45
N PHE A 476 -8.49 -5.06 -14.64
CA PHE A 476 -8.20 -6.04 -13.60
C PHE A 476 -8.78 -7.41 -14.01
N PRO A 477 -7.98 -8.49 -13.95
CA PRO A 477 -8.49 -9.85 -14.03
C PRO A 477 -9.58 -10.18 -12.99
N ASP A 478 -10.15 -11.37 -13.11
CA ASP A 478 -11.12 -11.87 -12.13
C ASP A 478 -10.52 -11.96 -10.73
N ILE A 479 -11.35 -11.66 -9.73
CA ILE A 479 -11.00 -11.80 -8.31
C ILE A 479 -10.83 -13.29 -7.98
N ASP A 480 -9.67 -13.64 -7.42
CA ASP A 480 -9.45 -14.97 -6.85
C ASP A 480 -10.35 -15.13 -5.61
N PRO A 481 -11.31 -16.09 -5.64
CA PRO A 481 -12.25 -16.27 -4.53
C PRO A 481 -11.57 -16.70 -3.22
N LYS A 482 -10.32 -17.16 -3.25
CA LYS A 482 -9.56 -17.54 -2.04
C LYS A 482 -8.94 -16.34 -1.34
N THR A 483 -8.42 -15.38 -2.11
CA THR A 483 -7.70 -14.23 -1.56
C THR A 483 -8.60 -13.00 -1.41
N GLY A 484 -9.67 -12.91 -2.21
CA GLY A 484 -10.51 -11.72 -2.30
C GLY A 484 -9.88 -10.60 -3.13
N TYR A 485 -8.70 -10.83 -3.71
CA TYR A 485 -7.99 -9.90 -4.58
C TYR A 485 -8.00 -10.37 -6.02
N VAL A 486 -7.75 -9.45 -6.95
CA VAL A 486 -7.58 -9.73 -8.37
C VAL A 486 -6.48 -10.79 -8.54
N SER A 487 -6.72 -11.78 -9.41
CA SER A 487 -5.74 -12.84 -9.67
C SER A 487 -4.46 -12.28 -10.30
N THR A 488 -3.31 -12.73 -9.80
CA THR A 488 -1.99 -12.41 -10.37
C THR A 488 -1.48 -13.47 -11.34
N ASN A 489 -2.21 -14.57 -11.56
CA ASN A 489 -1.72 -15.71 -12.34
C ASN A 489 -1.28 -15.32 -13.76
N GLU A 490 -2.13 -14.62 -14.51
CA GLU A 490 -1.78 -14.20 -15.88
C GLU A 490 -0.60 -13.21 -15.90
N ILE A 491 -0.49 -12.36 -14.87
CA ILE A 491 0.64 -11.42 -14.73
C ILE A 491 1.94 -12.19 -14.51
N VAL A 492 1.90 -13.19 -13.64
CA VAL A 492 3.05 -14.06 -13.34
C VAL A 492 3.44 -14.87 -14.56
N ASP A 493 2.49 -15.55 -15.20
CA ASP A 493 2.75 -16.41 -16.35
C ASP A 493 3.39 -15.60 -17.50
N GLU A 494 2.83 -14.42 -17.79
CA GLU A 494 3.38 -13.53 -18.83
C GLU A 494 4.77 -13.00 -18.45
N TRP A 495 4.97 -12.60 -17.18
CA TRP A 495 6.28 -12.14 -16.72
C TRP A 495 7.33 -13.24 -16.79
N VAL A 496 7.02 -14.45 -16.33
CA VAL A 496 7.91 -15.61 -16.39
C VAL A 496 8.30 -15.91 -17.84
N PHE A 497 7.32 -15.99 -18.75
CA PHE A 497 7.58 -16.31 -20.15
C PHE A 497 8.42 -15.22 -20.85
N ASN A 498 8.02 -13.95 -20.76
CA ASN A 498 8.66 -12.85 -21.49
C ASN A 498 9.99 -12.40 -20.86
N THR A 499 10.20 -12.67 -19.57
CA THR A 499 11.31 -12.08 -18.81
C THR A 499 12.31 -13.12 -18.32
N LEU A 500 11.85 -14.30 -17.89
CA LEU A 500 12.72 -15.32 -17.32
C LEU A 500 13.06 -16.41 -18.34
N GLU A 501 12.04 -17.09 -18.87
CA GLU A 501 12.24 -18.24 -19.75
C GLU A 501 13.00 -17.89 -21.01
N LEU A 502 12.77 -16.69 -21.55
CA LEU A 502 13.44 -16.17 -22.74
C LEU A 502 14.97 -16.12 -22.61
N TYR A 503 15.52 -16.03 -21.39
CA TYR A 503 16.96 -15.85 -21.17
C TYR A 503 17.63 -16.99 -20.40
N TYR A 504 16.90 -17.71 -19.55
CA TYR A 504 17.49 -18.80 -18.76
C TYR A 504 17.26 -20.19 -19.38
N SER A 505 16.17 -20.40 -20.13
CA SER A 505 15.80 -21.75 -20.61
C SER A 505 16.77 -22.31 -21.64
N ASP A 506 17.30 -21.47 -22.53
CA ASP A 506 18.29 -21.89 -23.53
C ASP A 506 19.61 -22.37 -22.89
N ALA A 507 19.89 -21.94 -21.66
CA ALA A 507 21.00 -22.42 -20.85
C ALA A 507 20.68 -23.69 -20.05
N ASN A 508 19.46 -24.22 -20.17
CA ASN A 508 18.92 -25.33 -19.37
C ASN A 508 18.95 -25.03 -17.85
N ASP A 509 18.81 -23.75 -17.48
CA ASP A 509 18.86 -23.27 -16.09
C ASP A 509 17.46 -23.02 -15.51
N TYR A 510 16.70 -24.11 -15.34
CA TYR A 510 15.38 -24.05 -14.73
C TYR A 510 15.41 -23.71 -13.23
N VAL A 511 16.52 -24.01 -12.54
CA VAL A 511 16.64 -23.75 -11.11
C VAL A 511 16.74 -22.26 -10.81
N SER A 512 17.41 -21.48 -11.66
CA SER A 512 17.38 -20.01 -11.55
C SER A 512 16.00 -19.41 -11.78
N ILE A 513 15.20 -19.98 -12.70
CA ILE A 513 13.82 -19.52 -12.93
C ILE A 513 12.98 -19.71 -11.66
N GLU A 514 13.05 -20.89 -11.03
CA GLU A 514 12.33 -21.16 -9.78
C GLU A 514 12.84 -20.28 -8.64
N ALA A 515 14.16 -20.09 -8.51
CA ALA A 515 14.73 -19.18 -7.51
C ALA A 515 14.28 -17.72 -7.71
N HIS A 516 14.08 -17.28 -8.96
CA HIS A 516 13.57 -15.94 -9.27
C HIS A 516 12.07 -15.79 -8.91
N LYS A 517 11.28 -16.84 -9.16
CA LYS A 517 9.85 -16.87 -8.80
C LYS A 517 9.63 -16.75 -7.29
N ASP A 518 10.49 -17.37 -6.47
CA ASP A 518 10.37 -17.34 -5.00
C ASP A 518 10.40 -15.94 -4.39
N ILE A 519 11.04 -14.97 -5.07
CA ILE A 519 11.13 -13.60 -4.57
C ILE A 519 10.14 -12.62 -5.21
N MET A 520 9.44 -12.99 -6.29
CA MET A 520 8.72 -12.02 -7.14
C MET A 520 7.65 -11.21 -6.42
N PHE A 521 7.15 -11.72 -5.29
CA PHE A 521 6.17 -11.08 -4.40
C PHE A 521 6.77 -10.47 -3.12
N LYS A 522 8.10 -10.40 -3.01
CA LYS A 522 8.83 -9.94 -1.82
C LYS A 522 9.21 -8.46 -1.87
N GLY A 523 8.66 -7.70 -2.80
CA GLY A 523 8.91 -6.27 -2.94
C GLY A 523 8.40 -5.47 -1.76
N TYR A 524 9.25 -4.59 -1.23
CA TYR A 524 8.89 -3.67 -0.16
C TYR A 524 9.16 -2.23 -0.61
N PRO A 525 8.20 -1.29 -0.50
CA PRO A 525 8.41 0.11 -0.83
C PRO A 525 9.49 0.73 0.07
N ASP A 526 10.58 1.22 -0.53
CA ASP A 526 11.64 1.92 0.21
C ASP A 526 11.68 3.39 -0.21
N TYR A 527 11.74 4.28 0.78
CA TYR A 527 11.57 5.72 0.56
C TYR A 527 12.90 6.47 0.43
N PHE A 528 14.04 5.78 0.41
CA PHE A 528 15.34 6.42 0.38
C PHE A 528 15.49 7.39 -0.80
N TYR A 529 15.10 6.99 -2.01
CA TYR A 529 15.18 7.87 -3.20
C TYR A 529 14.05 8.88 -3.33
N SER A 530 13.14 8.93 -2.35
CA SER A 530 12.24 10.08 -2.20
C SER A 530 12.99 11.32 -1.72
N LEU A 531 14.17 11.14 -1.11
CA LEU A 531 15.06 12.21 -0.69
C LEU A 531 15.91 12.71 -1.87
N TYR A 532 16.11 14.02 -1.94
CA TYR A 532 16.87 14.63 -3.01
C TYR A 532 18.34 14.23 -2.95
N TRP A 533 18.95 14.29 -1.75
CA TRP A 533 20.38 13.99 -1.59
C TRP A 533 20.68 12.48 -1.69
N ALA A 534 19.70 11.62 -1.42
CA ALA A 534 19.87 10.18 -1.55
C ALA A 534 20.18 9.70 -2.98
N ARG A 535 19.58 10.35 -3.97
CA ARG A 535 19.77 10.04 -5.40
C ARG A 535 20.70 11.00 -6.13
N SER A 536 21.30 11.96 -5.42
CA SER A 536 22.25 12.90 -5.99
C SER A 536 23.52 12.18 -6.46
N GLN A 537 24.07 12.59 -7.61
CA GLN A 537 25.38 12.11 -8.08
C GLN A 537 26.52 13.05 -7.67
N ASP A 538 26.24 14.07 -6.86
CA ASP A 538 27.24 14.95 -6.27
C ASP A 538 27.98 14.22 -5.14
N ALA A 539 29.25 13.88 -5.39
CA ALA A 539 30.10 13.15 -4.45
C ALA A 539 30.31 13.85 -3.10
N THR A 540 29.97 15.14 -2.97
CA THR A 540 30.13 15.90 -1.71
C THR A 540 28.92 15.83 -0.79
N LYS A 541 27.76 15.37 -1.28
CA LYS A 541 26.48 15.42 -0.56
C LYS A 541 25.59 14.18 -0.77
N SER A 542 26.06 13.21 -1.55
CA SER A 542 25.24 12.07 -1.96
C SER A 542 25.21 10.99 -0.88
N PHE A 543 24.02 10.71 -0.33
CA PHE A 543 23.91 9.68 0.71
C PHE A 543 24.20 8.28 0.17
N MET A 544 23.86 7.97 -1.08
CA MET A 544 24.22 6.68 -1.68
C MET A 544 25.74 6.51 -1.81
N LEU A 545 26.47 7.59 -2.08
CA LEU A 545 27.94 7.55 -2.18
C LEU A 545 28.61 7.53 -0.82
N GLU A 546 28.03 8.18 0.19
CA GLU A 546 28.47 8.06 1.57
C GLU A 546 28.27 6.63 2.10
N LEU A 547 27.12 6.01 1.82
CA LEU A 547 26.87 4.59 2.14
C LEU A 547 27.92 3.69 1.48
N GLN A 548 28.20 3.88 0.19
CA GLN A 548 29.25 3.14 -0.51
C GLN A 548 30.63 3.39 0.10
N GLN A 549 30.95 4.63 0.46
CA GLN A 549 32.24 4.98 1.04
C GLN A 549 32.44 4.35 2.42
N ALA A 550 31.40 4.28 3.24
CA ALA A 550 31.41 3.57 4.53
C ALA A 550 31.71 2.07 4.34
N ILE A 551 31.10 1.44 3.33
CA ILE A 551 31.36 0.05 2.98
C ILE A 551 32.80 -0.14 2.52
N ILE A 552 33.34 0.76 1.68
CA ILE A 552 34.72 0.65 1.17
C ILE A 552 35.73 0.85 2.30
N SER A 553 35.53 1.87 3.15
CA SER A 553 36.46 2.23 4.22
C SER A 553 36.40 1.28 5.41
N GLY A 554 35.26 0.62 5.62
CA GLY A 554 34.95 -0.17 6.82
C GLY A 554 34.55 0.70 8.02
N SER A 555 34.51 2.02 7.88
CA SER A 555 34.06 2.97 8.90
C SER A 555 32.53 3.05 8.88
N ILE A 556 31.87 1.99 9.34
CA ILE A 556 30.42 1.82 9.09
C ILE A 556 29.58 2.41 10.22
N ARG A 557 29.86 2.06 11.48
CA ARG A 557 28.95 2.38 12.60
C ARG A 557 28.71 3.88 12.76
N ASP A 558 29.78 4.66 12.87
CA ASP A 558 29.67 6.09 13.13
C ASP A 558 29.13 6.83 11.89
N GLU A 559 29.53 6.42 10.68
CA GLU A 559 29.01 7.00 9.43
C GLU A 559 27.53 6.73 9.23
N MET A 560 27.02 5.53 9.57
CA MET A 560 25.59 5.25 9.49
C MET A 560 24.78 5.99 10.54
N ILE A 561 25.31 6.19 11.75
CA ILE A 561 24.64 7.01 12.77
C ILE A 561 24.48 8.45 12.27
N ASP A 562 25.53 9.04 11.71
CA ASP A 562 25.48 10.38 11.13
C ASP A 562 24.52 10.45 9.93
N LEU A 563 24.63 9.49 9.01
CA LEU A 563 23.79 9.45 7.82
C LEU A 563 22.31 9.29 8.17
N VAL A 564 21.96 8.42 9.12
CA VAL A 564 20.57 8.25 9.58
C VAL A 564 20.02 9.56 10.18
N ALA A 565 20.83 10.29 10.94
CA ALA A 565 20.43 11.58 11.48
C ALA A 565 20.16 12.61 10.37
N ARG A 566 20.98 12.64 9.32
CA ARG A 566 20.78 13.53 8.16
C ARG A 566 19.59 13.12 7.29
N ILE A 567 19.37 11.82 7.07
CA ILE A 567 18.16 11.30 6.42
C ILE A 567 16.91 11.76 7.19
N HIS A 568 16.90 11.59 8.51
CA HIS A 568 15.79 12.04 9.35
C HIS A 568 15.59 13.56 9.26
N GLN A 569 16.67 14.34 9.29
CA GLN A 569 16.60 15.80 9.16
C GLN A 569 16.07 16.22 7.79
N GLU A 570 16.49 15.59 6.68
CA GLU A 570 15.97 15.92 5.35
C GLU A 570 14.48 15.61 5.25
N PHE A 571 14.03 14.47 5.80
CA PHE A 571 12.60 14.20 5.93
C PHE A 571 11.90 15.30 6.74
N LEU A 572 12.41 15.70 7.90
CA LEU A 572 11.84 16.79 8.69
C LEU A 572 11.81 18.12 7.93
N ASP A 573 12.86 18.45 7.18
CA ASP A 573 12.94 19.69 6.39
C ASP A 573 11.90 19.67 5.26
N THR A 574 11.77 18.53 4.55
CA THR A 574 10.67 18.24 3.64
C THR A 574 9.32 18.41 4.36
N TYR A 575 9.14 17.89 5.58
CA TYR A 575 7.89 18.00 6.36
C TYR A 575 7.57 19.42 6.87
N VAL A 576 8.57 20.21 7.22
CA VAL A 576 8.40 21.60 7.63
C VAL A 576 8.04 22.46 6.42
N ASN A 577 8.67 22.23 5.27
CA ASN A 577 8.30 22.88 4.01
C ASN A 577 6.85 22.53 3.61
N LEU A 578 6.42 21.31 3.94
CA LEU A 578 5.07 20.77 3.82
C LEU A 578 4.02 21.36 4.80
N GLY A 579 4.41 22.16 5.80
CA GLY A 579 3.48 22.69 6.81
C GLY A 579 2.90 21.63 7.77
N LEU A 580 3.50 20.44 7.84
CA LEU A 580 3.06 19.35 8.70
C LEU A 580 3.73 19.44 10.08
N THR A 581 2.96 19.17 11.14
CA THR A 581 3.49 19.19 12.53
C THR A 581 4.25 17.91 12.87
N ALA A 582 5.20 17.99 13.80
CA ALA A 582 5.97 16.85 14.31
C ALA A 582 5.12 15.68 14.86
N ASP A 583 3.87 15.93 15.24
CA ASP A 583 2.94 14.88 15.68
C ASP A 583 2.47 13.96 14.54
N HIS A 584 2.72 14.30 13.27
CA HIS A 584 2.51 13.37 12.14
C HIS A 584 3.64 12.33 12.00
N TYR A 585 4.76 12.50 12.72
CA TYR A 585 5.92 11.60 12.71
C TYR A 585 5.92 10.59 13.87
N LYS A 586 5.11 10.83 14.92
CA LYS A 586 4.96 9.94 16.08
C LYS A 586 3.84 8.95 15.84
#